data_AF-A0A645FXD6-F1
#
_entry.id   AF-A0A645FXD6-F1
#
_cell.length_a   1.000
_cell.length_b   1.000
_cell.length_c   1.000
_cell.angle_alpha   90.00
_cell.angle_beta   90.00
_cell.angle_gamma   90.00
#
_symmetry.space_group_name_H-M   'P 1'
#
loop_
_entity.id
_entity.type
_entity.pdbx_description
1 polymer ?
#
loop_
_entity_poly.entity_id
_entity_poly.type
_entity_poly.pdbx_seq_one_letter_code
_entity_poly.pdbx_strand_id
1 'polypeptide(L)'
;MKLSSDRFYYEDINTEKYEAPLKDRQGRELSVHAVQYKNQREELISIEKSIFTPEERKQIQKYNSKPIIANVLIEAVSGNVVCVSFSFGPVDDSFKFDTEKLAKYREEIKRNIKFDKISFRRGDVVSGSFYQMLRVFMD
;
A
#
# COMPACT_ATOMS: atom_id res chain seq x y z
N MET A 1 25.48 -8.68 15.65
CA MET A 1 24.29 -7.95 15.15
C MET A 1 23.10 -8.88 15.35
N LYS A 2 22.22 -8.58 16.32
CA LYS A 2 21.01 -9.38 16.56
C LYS A 2 19.95 -8.87 15.58
N LEU A 3 19.51 -9.72 14.66
CA LEU A 3 18.29 -9.45 13.90
C LEU A 3 17.13 -9.62 14.88
N SER A 4 16.26 -8.61 15.01
CA SER A 4 14.99 -8.83 15.69
C SER A 4 14.11 -9.69 14.78
N SER A 5 13.43 -10.68 15.33
CA SER A 5 12.48 -11.53 14.59
C SER A 5 11.17 -10.81 14.27
N ASP A 6 10.99 -9.61 14.81
CA ASP A 6 9.71 -8.93 14.85
C ASP A 6 9.58 -8.03 13.62
N ARG A 7 8.43 -8.12 12.96
CA ARG A 7 8.11 -7.24 11.83
C ARG A 7 7.84 -5.85 12.37
N PHE A 8 8.50 -4.84 11.81
CA PHE A 8 8.14 -3.45 12.07
C PHE A 8 6.92 -3.09 11.20
N TYR A 9 5.87 -2.54 11.82
CA TYR A 9 4.62 -2.17 11.15
C TYR A 9 4.34 -0.69 11.38
N TYR A 10 4.03 0.03 10.30
CA TYR A 10 3.59 1.42 10.32
C TYR A 10 2.17 1.48 9.78
N GLU A 11 1.19 1.74 10.64
CA GLU A 11 -0.23 1.67 10.30
C GLU A 11 -0.84 3.05 9.98
N ASP A 12 -1.78 3.08 9.03
CA ASP A 12 -2.71 4.20 8.92
C ASP A 12 -3.80 4.10 9.98
N ILE A 13 -3.89 5.11 10.84
CA ILE A 13 -4.80 5.18 12.00
C ILE A 13 -6.30 5.13 11.65
N ASN A 14 -6.68 5.15 10.37
CA ASN A 14 -8.07 5.21 9.94
C ASN A 14 -8.59 3.95 9.23
N THR A 15 -7.82 2.86 9.19
CA THR A 15 -8.16 1.66 8.43
C THR A 15 -9.58 1.15 8.72
N GLU A 16 -9.95 0.99 9.99
CA GLU A 16 -11.27 0.51 10.43
C GLU A 16 -12.45 1.36 9.93
N LYS A 17 -12.25 2.67 9.75
CA LYS A 17 -13.30 3.59 9.28
C LYS A 17 -13.72 3.30 7.83
N TYR A 18 -12.80 2.77 7.04
CA TYR A 18 -12.98 2.55 5.62
C TYR A 18 -13.26 1.09 5.29
N GLU A 19 -13.08 0.16 6.23
CA GLU A 19 -13.42 -1.24 6.05
C GLU A 19 -14.93 -1.42 5.86
N ALA A 20 -15.32 -1.70 4.63
CA ALA A 20 -16.69 -2.00 4.28
C ALA A 20 -16.75 -3.18 3.30
N PRO A 21 -17.70 -4.12 3.48
CA PRO A 21 -17.88 -5.24 2.57
C PRO A 21 -18.27 -4.75 1.17
N LEU A 22 -17.74 -5.42 0.14
CA LEU A 22 -18.08 -5.15 -1.26
C LEU A 22 -19.52 -5.56 -1.54
N LYS A 23 -20.34 -4.66 -2.08
CA LYS A 23 -21.75 -4.96 -2.39
C LYS A 23 -22.16 -4.51 -3.79
N ASP A 24 -23.09 -5.26 -4.37
CA ASP A 24 -23.83 -4.87 -5.58
C ASP A 24 -25.09 -4.05 -5.26
N ARG A 25 -25.84 -3.67 -6.32
CA ARG A 25 -27.09 -2.92 -6.20
C ARG A 25 -28.19 -3.65 -5.42
N GLN A 26 -28.12 -4.97 -5.33
CA GLN A 26 -29.07 -5.80 -4.59
C GLN A 26 -28.59 -6.03 -3.14
N GLY A 27 -27.47 -5.42 -2.73
CA GLY A 27 -26.88 -5.59 -1.41
C GLY A 27 -26.16 -6.93 -1.21
N ARG A 28 -25.95 -7.70 -2.28
CA ARG A 28 -25.25 -8.98 -2.23
C ARG A 28 -23.76 -8.74 -2.16
N GLU A 29 -23.07 -9.54 -1.35
CA GLU A 29 -21.63 -9.43 -1.23
C GLU A 29 -20.91 -9.90 -2.50
N LEU A 30 -19.89 -9.13 -2.86
CA LEU A 30 -19.01 -9.40 -3.99
C LEU A 30 -17.62 -9.80 -3.51
N SER A 31 -16.86 -10.38 -4.41
CA SER A 31 -15.42 -10.61 -4.19
C SER A 31 -14.66 -10.02 -5.36
N VAL A 32 -13.48 -9.47 -5.07
CA VAL A 32 -12.56 -9.02 -6.12
C VAL A 32 -12.17 -10.22 -6.98
N HIS A 33 -12.27 -10.06 -8.30
CA HIS A 33 -11.84 -11.06 -9.26
C HIS A 33 -10.45 -10.76 -9.79
N ALA A 34 -10.23 -9.53 -10.26
CA ALA A 34 -8.93 -9.07 -10.73
C ALA A 34 -8.78 -7.57 -10.48
N VAL A 35 -7.53 -7.17 -10.25
CA VAL A 35 -7.13 -5.77 -10.07
C VAL A 35 -5.96 -5.54 -11.01
N GLN A 36 -6.06 -4.53 -11.87
CA GLN A 36 -4.96 -4.10 -12.73
C GLN A 36 -4.61 -2.67 -12.39
N TYR A 37 -3.33 -2.49 -12.06
CA TYR A 37 -2.72 -1.18 -11.89
C TYR A 37 -1.62 -1.03 -12.93
N LYS A 38 -1.86 -0.19 -13.94
CA LYS A 38 -0.89 0.10 -14.99
C LYS A 38 0.22 0.99 -14.45
N ASN A 39 1.46 0.79 -14.91
CA ASN A 39 2.62 1.59 -14.53
C ASN A 39 2.90 1.68 -13.02
N GLN A 40 2.42 0.68 -12.27
CA GLN A 40 2.53 0.62 -10.81
C GLN A 40 3.94 0.90 -10.33
N ARG A 41 4.91 0.29 -10.98
CA ARG A 41 6.30 0.35 -10.56
C ARG A 41 6.89 1.73 -10.83
N GLU A 42 6.67 2.28 -12.02
CA GLU A 42 7.20 3.59 -12.41
C GLU A 42 6.64 4.71 -11.52
N GLU A 43 5.33 4.67 -11.24
CA GLU A 43 4.67 5.68 -10.39
C GLU A 43 5.16 5.59 -8.94
N LEU A 44 5.21 4.38 -8.36
CA LEU A 44 5.72 4.21 -6.99
C LEU A 44 7.18 4.66 -6.88
N ILE A 45 8.05 4.30 -7.83
CA ILE A 45 9.45 4.75 -7.87
C ILE A 45 9.55 6.27 -8.01
N SER A 46 8.68 6.89 -8.82
CA SER A 46 8.64 8.34 -8.98
C SER A 46 8.31 9.05 -7.66
N ILE A 47 7.29 8.55 -6.95
CA ILE A 47 6.91 9.08 -5.63
C ILE A 47 8.05 8.84 -4.62
N GLU A 48 8.67 7.66 -4.60
CA GLU A 48 9.80 7.38 -3.70
C GLU A 48 10.96 8.36 -3.93
N LYS A 49 11.30 8.63 -5.19
CA LYS A 49 12.38 9.56 -5.57
C LYS A 49 12.07 11.02 -5.21
N SER A 50 10.80 11.40 -5.11
CA SER A 50 10.42 12.77 -4.75
C SER A 50 10.47 13.04 -3.24
N ILE A 51 10.58 11.98 -2.43
CA ILE A 51 10.55 12.06 -0.95
C ILE A 51 11.87 11.64 -0.33
N PHE A 52 12.47 10.57 -0.85
CA PHE A 52 13.66 9.94 -0.29
C PHE A 52 14.88 10.15 -1.18
N THR A 53 16.02 10.46 -0.55
CA THR A 53 17.29 10.56 -1.26
C THR A 53 17.72 9.19 -1.81
N PRO A 54 18.63 9.14 -2.81
CA PRO A 54 19.21 7.88 -3.27
C PRO A 54 19.85 7.05 -2.15
N GLU A 55 20.52 7.69 -1.19
CA GLU A 55 21.18 7.04 -0.06
C GLU A 55 20.16 6.41 0.90
N GLU A 56 19.09 7.14 1.20
CA GLU A 56 17.99 6.64 2.04
C GLU A 56 17.33 5.42 1.40
N ARG A 57 16.98 5.49 0.11
CA ARG A 57 16.37 4.35 -0.61
C ARG A 57 17.29 3.12 -0.61
N LYS A 58 18.60 3.31 -0.86
CA LYS A 58 19.59 2.22 -0.77
C LYS A 58 19.70 1.63 0.63
N GLN A 59 19.67 2.45 1.66
CA GLN A 59 19.68 1.98 3.04
C GLN A 59 18.44 1.12 3.32
N ILE A 60 17.26 1.58 2.90
CA ILE A 60 15.98 0.88 3.07
C ILE A 60 15.98 -0.47 2.35
N GLN A 61 16.55 -0.53 1.14
CA GLN A 61 16.71 -1.75 0.35
C GLN A 61 17.71 -2.73 1.00
N LYS A 62 18.79 -2.22 1.60
CA LYS A 62 19.85 -3.05 2.21
C LYS A 62 19.35 -3.93 3.36
N TYR A 63 18.38 -3.45 4.14
CA TYR A 63 17.79 -4.21 5.25
C TYR A 63 16.69 -5.19 4.81
N ASN A 64 16.38 -5.22 3.51
CA ASN A 64 15.25 -5.95 2.99
C ASN A 64 15.71 -7.01 1.99
N SER A 65 15.96 -8.22 2.51
CA SER A 65 16.01 -9.43 1.66
C SER A 65 14.66 -9.74 0.99
N LYS A 66 13.60 -9.04 1.39
CA LYS A 66 12.24 -9.09 0.83
C LYS A 66 11.72 -7.66 0.61
N PRO A 67 10.94 -7.40 -0.44
CA PRO A 67 10.38 -6.07 -0.69
C PRO A 67 9.51 -5.59 0.48
N ILE A 68 9.57 -4.30 0.79
CA ILE A 68 8.62 -3.66 1.72
C ILE A 68 7.24 -3.71 1.08
N ILE A 69 6.25 -4.06 1.89
CA ILE A 69 4.86 -4.18 1.43
C ILE A 69 4.08 -2.98 1.93
N ALA A 70 3.57 -2.17 1.01
CA ALA A 70 2.51 -1.23 1.27
C ALA A 70 1.17 -1.96 1.13
N ASN A 71 0.48 -2.19 2.26
CA ASN A 71 -0.88 -2.68 2.28
C ASN A 71 -1.80 -1.48 2.05
N VAL A 72 -2.49 -1.47 0.93
CA VAL A 72 -3.41 -0.39 0.56
C VAL A 72 -4.85 -0.86 0.69
N LEU A 73 -5.70 -0.01 1.26
CA LEU A 73 -7.14 -0.18 1.23
C LEU A 73 -7.68 0.71 0.11
N ILE A 74 -8.44 0.11 -0.79
CA ILE A 74 -8.95 0.75 -2.01
C ILE A 74 -10.47 0.83 -1.91
N GLU A 75 -11.03 2.02 -2.14
CA GLU A 75 -12.47 2.19 -2.27
C GLU A 75 -12.92 1.67 -3.64
N ALA A 76 -13.90 0.78 -3.64
CA ALA A 76 -14.15 -0.11 -4.78
C ALA A 76 -14.78 0.58 -5.99
N VAL A 77 -15.53 1.66 -5.79
CA VAL A 77 -16.27 2.36 -6.86
C VAL A 77 -15.37 3.34 -7.60
N SER A 78 -14.57 4.10 -6.87
CA SER A 78 -13.65 5.10 -7.40
C SER A 78 -12.28 4.54 -7.75
N GLY A 79 -11.87 3.42 -7.13
CA GLY A 79 -10.53 2.86 -7.25
C GLY A 79 -9.46 3.68 -6.53
N ASN A 80 -9.85 4.66 -5.71
CA ASN A 80 -8.92 5.50 -4.97
C ASN A 80 -8.37 4.74 -3.75
N VAL A 81 -7.10 4.99 -3.44
CA VAL A 81 -6.48 4.49 -2.21
C VAL A 81 -6.90 5.36 -1.03
N VAL A 82 -7.56 4.76 -0.05
CA VAL A 82 -8.07 5.47 1.15
C VAL A 82 -7.18 5.28 2.37
N CYS A 83 -6.45 4.18 2.46
CA CYS A 83 -5.48 3.91 3.53
C CYS A 83 -4.22 3.23 2.99
N VAL A 84 -3.07 3.50 3.61
CA VAL A 84 -1.80 2.81 3.31
C VAL A 84 -1.04 2.53 4.60
N SER A 85 -0.77 1.25 4.83
CA SER A 85 0.08 0.79 5.93
C SER A 85 1.33 0.11 5.36
N PHE A 86 2.48 0.28 6.00
CA PHE A 86 3.74 -0.31 5.56
C PHE A 86 4.17 -1.45 6.48
N SER A 87 4.50 -2.57 5.89
CA SER A 87 5.10 -3.72 6.56
C SER A 87 6.53 -3.88 6.12
N PHE A 88 7.44 -3.82 7.08
CA PHE A 88 8.86 -4.03 6.89
C PHE A 88 9.22 -5.48 7.25
N GLY A 89 10.22 -6.03 6.59
CA GLY A 89 10.81 -7.30 6.99
C GLY A 89 11.46 -7.20 8.38
N PRO A 90 12.10 -8.30 8.83
CA PRO A 90 12.94 -8.26 10.03
C PRO A 90 14.02 -7.18 9.85
N VAL A 91 14.02 -6.19 10.73
CA VAL A 91 15.02 -5.13 10.80
C VAL A 91 15.77 -5.21 12.12
N ASP A 92 17.01 -4.75 12.14
CA ASP A 92 17.79 -4.62 13.37
C ASP A 92 17.68 -3.21 13.96
N ASP A 93 18.22 -3.03 15.17
CA ASP A 93 18.14 -1.78 15.94
C ASP A 93 18.83 -0.58 15.27
N SER A 94 19.65 -0.80 14.23
CA SER A 94 20.27 0.28 13.47
C SER A 94 19.37 0.81 12.34
N PHE A 95 18.28 0.11 12.04
CA PHE A 95 17.27 0.59 11.11
C PHE A 95 16.49 1.74 11.73
N LYS A 96 16.77 2.94 11.23
CA LYS A 96 15.99 4.14 11.54
C LYS A 96 15.29 4.58 10.28
N PHE A 97 13.99 4.84 10.42
CA PHE A 97 13.18 5.41 9.36
C PHE A 97 12.64 6.76 9.83
N ASP A 98 12.68 7.74 8.93
CA ASP A 98 12.04 9.02 9.17
C ASP A 98 10.51 8.84 9.02
N THR A 99 9.82 8.80 10.16
CA THR A 99 8.38 8.60 10.22
C THR A 99 7.60 9.71 9.52
N GLU A 100 8.13 10.94 9.47
CA GLU A 100 7.48 12.06 8.76
C GLU A 100 7.55 11.86 7.25
N LYS A 101 8.70 11.42 6.73
CA LYS A 101 8.82 11.05 5.31
C LYS A 101 7.95 9.86 4.96
N LEU A 102 7.82 8.87 5.85
CA LEU A 102 6.92 7.73 5.62
C LEU A 102 5.45 8.16 5.60
N ALA A 103 5.05 9.08 6.49
CA ALA A 103 3.72 9.69 6.47
C ALA A 103 3.47 10.46 5.16
N LYS A 104 4.44 11.26 4.72
CA LYS A 104 4.39 11.95 3.43
C LYS A 104 4.24 10.97 2.27
N TYR A 105 4.99 9.86 2.30
CA TYR A 105 4.91 8.82 1.28
C TYR A 105 3.54 8.16 1.20
N ARG A 106 2.95 7.82 2.35
CA ARG A 106 1.56 7.36 2.42
C ARG A 106 0.59 8.34 1.76
N GLU A 107 0.68 9.63 2.09
CA GLU A 107 -0.24 10.63 1.52
C GLU A 107 -0.03 10.82 0.00
N GLU A 108 1.21 10.75 -0.48
CA GLU A 108 1.47 10.77 -1.94
C GLU A 108 0.93 9.51 -2.63
N ILE A 109 1.02 8.32 -2.03
CA ILE A 109 0.38 7.11 -2.56
C ILE A 109 -1.13 7.32 -2.65
N LYS A 110 -1.77 7.80 -1.58
CA LYS A 110 -3.22 8.06 -1.54
C LYS A 110 -3.67 9.06 -2.60
N ARG A 111 -2.85 10.07 -2.88
CA ARG A 111 -3.17 11.14 -3.84
C ARG A 111 -2.95 10.75 -5.30
N ASN A 112 -1.90 10.00 -5.59
CA ASN A 112 -1.46 9.78 -6.97
C ASN A 112 -1.83 8.40 -7.51
N ILE A 113 -2.08 7.42 -6.64
CA ILE A 113 -2.30 6.04 -7.06
C ILE A 113 -3.80 5.76 -7.18
N LYS A 114 -4.18 5.28 -8.36
CA LYS A 114 -5.56 4.92 -8.68
C LYS A 114 -5.65 3.59 -9.43
N PHE A 115 -6.61 2.77 -9.04
CA PHE A 115 -6.88 1.48 -9.65
C PHE A 115 -8.03 1.60 -10.66
N ASP A 116 -7.69 1.87 -11.92
CA ASP A 116 -8.70 2.12 -12.97
C ASP A 116 -9.43 0.86 -13.46
N LYS A 117 -8.87 -0.32 -13.19
CA LYS A 117 -9.39 -1.60 -13.71
C LYS A 117 -9.53 -2.60 -12.58
N ILE A 118 -10.71 -2.59 -11.97
CA ILE A 118 -11.10 -3.52 -10.93
C ILE A 118 -12.28 -4.33 -11.46
N SER A 119 -12.19 -5.66 -11.40
CA SER A 119 -13.29 -6.54 -11.75
C SER A 119 -13.75 -7.33 -10.52
N PHE A 120 -15.05 -7.55 -10.43
CA PHE A 120 -15.68 -8.25 -9.32
C PHE A 120 -16.39 -9.49 -9.82
N ARG A 121 -16.41 -10.55 -9.00
CA ARG A 121 -17.22 -11.72 -9.27
C ARG A 121 -18.68 -11.35 -9.08
N ARG A 122 -19.52 -11.66 -10.08
CA ARG A 122 -21.00 -11.63 -10.03
C ARG A 122 -21.68 -10.26 -10.19
N GLY A 123 -21.01 -9.23 -10.71
CA GLY A 123 -21.66 -8.00 -11.15
C GLY A 123 -20.84 -6.73 -10.92
N ASP A 124 -21.52 -5.59 -11.00
CA ASP A 124 -20.96 -4.26 -10.75
C ASP A 124 -21.00 -3.92 -9.26
N VAL A 125 -19.88 -3.41 -8.74
CA VAL A 125 -19.80 -2.91 -7.36
C VAL A 125 -20.47 -1.54 -7.24
N VAL A 126 -21.12 -1.29 -6.12
CA VAL A 126 -21.66 0.04 -5.78
C VAL A 126 -21.20 0.56 -4.42
N SER A 127 -20.57 -0.28 -3.61
CA SER A 127 -19.96 0.13 -2.34
C SER A 127 -18.96 -0.90 -1.84
N GLY A 128 -18.14 -0.47 -0.89
CA GLY A 128 -17.19 -1.30 -0.17
C GLY A 128 -15.74 -0.96 -0.50
N SER A 129 -14.84 -1.67 0.17
CA SER A 129 -13.41 -1.51 0.06
C SER A 129 -12.71 -2.86 0.01
N PHE A 130 -11.49 -2.92 -0.53
CA PHE A 130 -10.69 -4.14 -0.51
C PHE A 130 -9.20 -3.84 -0.38
N TYR A 131 -8.47 -4.82 0.16
CA TYR A 131 -7.03 -4.73 0.32
C TYR A 131 -6.28 -5.14 -0.93
N GLN A 132 -5.16 -4.47 -1.17
CA GLN A 132 -4.16 -4.88 -2.15
C GLN A 132 -2.75 -4.66 -1.57
N MET A 133 -1.81 -5.50 -1.97
CA MET A 133 -0.39 -5.34 -1.61
C MET A 133 0.37 -4.72 -2.76
N LEU A 134 1.09 -3.63 -2.48
CA LEU A 134 2.04 -3.00 -3.40
C LEU A 134 3.45 -3.21 -2.86
N ARG A 135 4.36 -3.63 -3.73
CA ARG A 135 5.78 -3.71 -3.39
C ARG A 135 6.40 -2.33 -3.60
N VAL A 136 7.05 -1.80 -2.58
CA VAL A 136 7.68 -0.47 -2.58
C VAL A 136 9.17 -0.59 -2.30
N PHE A 137 9.91 0.45 -2.66
CA PHE A 137 11.38 0.51 -2.61
C PHE A 137 12.06 -0.60 -3.43
N MET A 138 11.49 -0.96 -4.57
CA MET A 138 12.09 -1.94 -5.49
C MET A 138 12.95 -1.24 -6.55
N ASP A 139 14.22 -1.65 -6.68
CA ASP A 139 15.08 -1.25 -7.79
C ASP A 139 14.75 -2.00 -9.08
#